data_AF-A0A2N2ZCT3-F1
#
_entry.id   AF-A0A2N2ZCT3-F1
#
_cell.length_a   1.000
_cell.length_b   1.000
_cell.length_c   1.000
_cell.angle_alpha   90.00
_cell.angle_beta   90.00
_cell.angle_gamma   90.00
#
_symmetry.space_group_name_H-M   'P 1'
#
loop_
_entity.id
_entity.type
_entity.pdbx_description
1 polymer ?
#
loop_
_entity_poly.entity_id
_entity_poly.type
_entity_poly.pdbx_seq_one_letter_code
_entity_poly.pdbx_strand_id
1 'polypeptide(L)'
;MTAAENQNLPVWMNQISPTVLIQICNQLNKDLNRAGFFEQIDEVANPQLLKKQLEAVLQKHLSADSKKITNLLYAVDVPETELTTLLSDQTVELRTALTWLILKRTWQKINIRLSGF
;
A
#
# COMPACT_ATOMS: atom_id res chain seq x y z
N MET A 1 -13.83 19.04 -7.06
CA MET A 1 -13.44 17.62 -7.17
C MET A 1 -12.91 17.43 -8.57
N THR A 2 -11.61 17.67 -8.78
CA THR A 2 -10.98 17.69 -10.11
C THR A 2 -10.42 16.31 -10.43
N ALA A 3 -10.37 15.97 -11.73
CA ALA A 3 -9.94 14.68 -12.28
C ALA A 3 -8.53 14.22 -11.87
N ALA A 4 -7.74 15.05 -11.17
CA ALA A 4 -6.40 14.72 -10.69
C ALA A 4 -6.39 13.84 -9.42
N GLU A 5 -7.46 13.84 -8.61
CA GLU A 5 -7.51 13.01 -7.38
C GLU A 5 -7.70 11.51 -7.67
N ASN A 6 -8.05 11.16 -8.91
CA ASN A 6 -8.27 9.78 -9.37
C ASN A 6 -7.03 9.07 -9.95
N GLN A 7 -5.85 9.70 -9.98
CA GLN A 7 -4.74 9.16 -10.78
C GLN A 7 -3.89 8.05 -10.15
N ASN A 8 -4.05 7.71 -8.86
CA ASN A 8 -3.08 6.82 -8.20
C ASN A 8 -3.66 5.58 -7.53
N LEU A 9 -4.95 5.28 -7.75
CA LEU A 9 -5.45 3.93 -7.49
C LEU A 9 -5.25 3.08 -8.74
N PRO A 10 -4.64 1.89 -8.63
CA PRO A 10 -4.66 0.93 -9.72
C PRO A 10 -6.10 0.66 -10.19
N VAL A 11 -6.34 0.60 -11.50
CA VAL A 11 -7.70 0.40 -12.07
C VAL A 11 -8.39 -0.83 -11.49
N TRP A 12 -7.63 -1.89 -11.18
CA TRP A 12 -8.15 -3.12 -10.58
C TRP A 12 -8.74 -2.90 -9.18
N MET A 13 -8.32 -1.88 -8.42
CA MET A 13 -8.84 -1.61 -7.08
C MET A 13 -10.32 -1.23 -7.08
N ASN A 14 -10.81 -0.61 -8.16
CA ASN A 14 -12.22 -0.21 -8.27
C ASN A 14 -13.16 -1.41 -8.54
N GLN A 15 -12.61 -2.59 -8.82
CA GLN A 15 -13.37 -3.80 -9.13
C GLN A 15 -13.26 -4.87 -8.02
N ILE A 16 -12.59 -4.55 -6.91
CA ILE A 16 -12.40 -5.48 -5.79
C ILE A 16 -13.68 -5.57 -4.97
N SER A 17 -14.09 -6.79 -4.63
CA SER A 17 -15.23 -7.01 -3.73
C SER A 17 -14.93 -6.49 -2.31
N PRO A 18 -15.94 -6.03 -1.55
CA PRO A 18 -15.74 -5.58 -0.17
C PRO A 18 -15.02 -6.59 0.73
N THR A 19 -15.29 -7.88 0.55
CA THR A 19 -14.60 -8.96 1.29
C THR A 19 -13.10 -8.99 1.03
N VAL A 20 -12.67 -8.80 -0.23
CA VAL A 20 -11.25 -8.78 -0.58
C VAL A 20 -10.58 -7.49 -0.08
N LEU A 21 -11.29 -6.36 -0.06
CA LEU A 21 -10.77 -5.12 0.56
C LEU A 21 -10.50 -5.30 2.06
N ILE A 22 -11.41 -5.95 2.78
CA ILE A 22 -11.20 -6.30 4.19
C ILE A 22 -9.97 -7.19 4.37
N GLN A 23 -9.76 -8.17 3.49
CA GLN A 23 -8.55 -9.02 3.52
C GLN A 23 -7.27 -8.22 3.26
N ILE A 24 -7.31 -7.23 2.37
CA ILE A 24 -6.18 -6.32 2.11
C ILE A 24 -5.89 -5.48 3.34
N CYS A 25 -6.92 -4.88 3.99
CA CYS A 25 -6.74 -4.11 5.23
C CYS A 25 -6.06 -4.97 6.31
N ASN A 26 -6.57 -6.18 6.51
CA ASN A 26 -6.02 -7.13 7.48
C ASN A 26 -4.59 -7.56 7.17
N GLN A 27 -4.24 -7.73 5.89
CA GLN A 27 -2.88 -8.07 5.48
C GLN A 27 -1.93 -6.88 5.68
N LEU A 28 -2.34 -5.65 5.31
CA LEU A 28 -1.55 -4.44 5.58
C LEU A 28 -1.29 -4.25 7.06
N ASN A 29 -2.28 -4.45 7.93
CA ASN A 29 -2.10 -4.35 9.38
C ASN A 29 -1.07 -5.34 9.92
N LYS A 30 -1.02 -6.56 9.37
CA LYS A 30 0.02 -7.54 9.71
C LYS A 30 1.40 -7.08 9.27
N ASP A 31 1.52 -6.55 8.06
CA ASP A 31 2.80 -6.12 7.51
C ASP A 31 3.32 -4.83 8.19
N LEU A 32 2.40 -3.90 8.54
CA LEU A 32 2.66 -2.73 9.38
C LEU A 32 3.19 -3.14 10.77
N ASN A 33 2.52 -4.07 11.44
CA ASN A 33 2.96 -4.55 12.76
C ASN A 33 4.35 -5.20 12.67
N ARG A 34 4.59 -6.05 11.66
CA ARG A 34 5.91 -6.67 11.41
C ARG A 34 7.02 -5.64 11.18
N ALA A 35 6.70 -4.50 10.59
CA ALA A 35 7.62 -3.40 10.40
C ALA A 35 7.73 -2.43 11.60
N GLY A 36 7.02 -2.72 12.70
CA GLY A 36 7.07 -1.97 13.96
C GLY A 36 6.14 -0.75 14.01
N PHE A 37 5.15 -0.65 13.11
CA PHE A 37 4.13 0.39 13.18
C PHE A 37 3.09 0.05 14.24
N PHE A 38 2.62 1.09 14.94
CA PHE A 38 1.53 0.97 15.92
C PHE A 38 0.19 1.39 15.32
N GLU A 39 0.23 2.15 14.23
CA GLU A 39 -0.94 2.52 13.44
C GLU A 39 -1.63 1.28 12.87
N GLN A 40 -2.96 1.35 12.80
CA GLN A 40 -3.80 0.36 12.15
C GLN A 40 -4.66 1.05 11.11
N ILE A 41 -4.94 0.33 10.03
CA ILE A 41 -5.89 0.70 9.00
C ILE A 41 -7.23 0.07 9.37
N ASP A 42 -8.25 0.90 9.50
CA ASP A 42 -9.61 0.44 9.73
C ASP A 42 -10.12 -0.33 8.51
N GLU A 43 -10.89 -1.39 8.76
CA GLU A 43 -11.54 -2.14 7.69
C GLU A 43 -12.52 -1.25 6.92
N VAL A 44 -12.36 -1.20 5.60
CA VAL A 44 -13.17 -0.33 4.73
C VAL A 44 -13.66 -1.07 3.49
N ALA A 45 -14.88 -0.75 3.08
CA ALA A 45 -15.45 -1.22 1.80
C ALA A 45 -15.18 -0.24 0.64
N ASN A 46 -14.35 0.79 0.84
CA ASN A 46 -14.02 1.79 -0.16
C ASN A 46 -12.50 1.83 -0.44
N PRO A 47 -12.05 1.51 -1.67
CA PRO A 47 -10.65 1.55 -2.06
C PRO A 47 -9.95 2.90 -1.85
N GLN A 48 -10.66 4.00 -2.05
CA GLN A 48 -10.11 5.35 -1.86
C GLN A 48 -9.86 5.66 -0.39
N LEU A 49 -10.74 5.16 0.50
CA LEU A 49 -10.55 5.35 1.94
C LEU A 49 -9.35 4.52 2.43
N LEU A 50 -9.19 3.29 1.92
CA LEU A 50 -8.01 2.45 2.20
C LEU A 50 -6.72 3.16 1.79
N LYS A 51 -6.67 3.69 0.56
CA LYS A 51 -5.52 4.45 0.06
C LYS A 51 -5.20 5.64 0.97
N LYS A 52 -6.21 6.44 1.33
CA LYS A 52 -6.02 7.61 2.19
C LYS A 52 -5.47 7.25 3.57
N GLN A 53 -5.95 6.17 4.17
CA GLN A 53 -5.43 5.70 5.46
C GLN A 53 -3.96 5.28 5.36
N LEU A 54 -3.60 4.51 4.33
CA LEU A 54 -2.21 4.11 4.10
C LEU A 54 -1.30 5.33 3.82
N GLU A 55 -1.75 6.28 2.99
CA GLU A 55 -1.02 7.52 2.72
C GLU A 55 -0.77 8.31 4.01
N ALA A 56 -1.75 8.38 4.91
CA ALA A 56 -1.60 9.07 6.19
C ALA A 56 -0.56 8.39 7.10
N VAL A 57 -0.55 7.05 7.15
CA VAL A 57 0.49 6.29 7.88
C VAL A 57 1.87 6.59 7.30
N LEU A 58 2.03 6.51 5.97
CA LEU A 58 3.32 6.78 5.32
C LEU A 58 3.76 8.22 5.52
N GLN A 59 2.85 9.20 5.39
CA GLN A 59 3.16 10.62 5.58
C GLN A 59 3.76 10.92 6.95
N LYS A 60 3.30 10.22 8.00
CA LYS A 60 3.80 10.39 9.37
C LYS A 60 5.24 9.90 9.56
N HIS A 61 5.63 8.86 8.81
CA HIS A 61 6.91 8.17 9.04
C HIS A 61 7.96 8.42 7.95
N LEU A 62 7.57 8.84 6.74
CA LEU A 62 8.47 8.96 5.60
C LEU A 62 9.66 9.89 5.85
N SER A 63 9.42 11.03 6.49
CA SER A 63 10.49 12.00 6.83
C SER A 63 11.10 11.75 8.22
N ALA A 64 10.42 11.00 9.08
CA ALA A 64 10.79 10.84 10.49
C ALA A 64 11.60 9.57 10.75
N ASP A 65 11.34 8.48 10.02
CA ASP A 65 11.97 7.18 10.21
C ASP A 65 12.02 6.38 8.90
N SER A 66 13.07 6.64 8.11
CA SER A 66 13.30 5.94 6.85
C SER A 66 13.51 4.44 7.02
N LYS A 67 14.09 3.98 8.14
CA LYS A 67 14.28 2.55 8.42
C LYS A 67 12.94 1.84 8.57
N LYS A 68 11.95 2.48 9.19
CA LYS A 68 10.60 1.93 9.34
C LYS A 68 9.92 1.71 8.00
N ILE A 69 10.08 2.66 7.08
CA ILE A 69 9.57 2.54 5.71
C ILE A 69 10.28 1.40 4.99
N THR A 70 11.60 1.30 5.08
CA THR A 70 12.36 0.17 4.51
C THR A 70 11.89 -1.17 5.07
N ASN A 71 11.69 -1.28 6.39
CA ASN A 71 11.18 -2.50 7.02
C ASN A 71 9.77 -2.87 6.52
N LEU A 72 8.90 -1.88 6.28
CA LEU A 72 7.57 -2.11 5.70
C LEU A 72 7.67 -2.67 4.28
N LEU A 73 8.57 -2.11 3.47
CA LEU A 73 8.79 -2.56 2.10
C LEU A 73 9.29 -4.02 2.06
N TYR A 74 10.13 -4.42 3.01
CA TYR A 74 10.49 -5.83 3.17
C TYR A 74 9.32 -6.69 3.66
N ALA A 75 8.49 -6.20 4.60
CA ALA A 75 7.35 -6.94 5.13
C ALA A 75 6.26 -7.22 4.06
N VAL A 76 6.06 -6.28 3.12
CA VAL A 76 5.14 -6.45 1.99
C VAL A 76 5.80 -7.14 0.77
N ASP A 77 6.95 -7.77 1.00
CA ASP A 77 7.69 -8.57 0.02
C ASP A 77 8.20 -7.77 -1.20
N VAL A 78 8.42 -6.45 -1.13
CA VAL A 78 8.86 -5.68 -2.32
C VAL A 78 10.28 -6.10 -2.77
N PRO A 79 10.49 -6.46 -4.05
CA PRO A 79 11.83 -6.76 -4.55
C PRO A 79 12.69 -5.49 -4.70
N GLU A 80 13.98 -5.59 -4.43
CA GLU A 80 14.96 -4.48 -4.54
C GLU A 80 14.97 -3.79 -5.90
N THR A 81 14.71 -4.54 -6.97
CA THR A 81 14.63 -4.02 -8.34
C THR A 81 13.45 -3.07 -8.53
N GLU A 82 12.28 -3.36 -7.94
CA GLU A 82 11.12 -2.44 -7.96
C GLU A 82 11.41 -1.21 -7.10
N LEU A 83 12.08 -1.35 -5.95
CA LEU A 83 12.48 -0.21 -5.10
C LEU A 83 13.44 0.72 -5.80
N THR A 84 14.49 0.18 -6.41
CA THR A 84 15.49 0.96 -7.14
C THR A 84 14.85 1.76 -8.28
N THR A 85 13.95 1.12 -9.03
CA THR A 85 13.18 1.76 -10.10
C THR A 85 12.34 2.92 -9.55
N LEU A 86 11.62 2.70 -8.45
CA LEU A 86 10.77 3.70 -7.83
C LEU A 86 11.56 4.90 -7.30
N LEU A 87 12.73 4.68 -6.69
CA LEU A 87 13.59 5.75 -6.18
C LEU A 87 14.25 6.57 -7.30
N SER A 88 14.42 5.98 -8.48
CA SER A 88 14.99 6.67 -9.65
C SER A 88 13.96 7.53 -10.40
N ASP A 89 12.67 7.31 -10.19
CA ASP A 89 11.58 8.05 -10.83
C ASP A 89 11.27 9.35 -10.05
N GLN A 90 11.76 10.48 -10.57
CA GLN A 90 11.53 11.80 -9.99
C GLN A 90 10.19 12.44 -10.41
N THR A 91 9.41 11.77 -11.26
CA THR A 91 8.17 12.36 -11.83
C THR A 91 6.97 12.20 -10.90
N VAL A 92 7.04 11.27 -9.95
CA VAL A 92 5.97 10.97 -8.99
C VAL A 92 6.44 11.25 -7.57
N GLU A 93 5.57 11.84 -6.77
CA GLU A 93 5.84 12.03 -5.35
C GLU A 93 6.07 10.68 -4.65
N LEU A 94 7.19 10.55 -3.92
CA LEU A 94 7.63 9.30 -3.29
C LEU A 94 6.52 8.62 -2.46
N ARG A 95 5.78 9.39 -1.65
CA ARG A 95 4.66 8.86 -0.84
C ARG A 95 3.61 8.18 -1.71
N THR A 96 3.25 8.82 -2.81
CA THR A 96 2.25 8.32 -3.76
C THR A 96 2.72 7.03 -4.41
N ALA A 97 3.98 7.00 -4.87
CA ALA A 97 4.58 5.82 -5.47
C ALA A 97 4.64 4.64 -4.49
N LEU A 98 5.08 4.89 -3.25
CA LEU A 98 5.14 3.87 -2.19
C LEU A 98 3.75 3.33 -1.84
N THR A 99 2.75 4.20 -1.71
CA THR A 99 1.36 3.81 -1.45
C THR A 99 0.86 2.86 -2.54
N TRP A 100 1.07 3.22 -3.80
CA TRP A 100 0.66 2.39 -4.93
C TRP A 100 1.35 1.03 -4.91
N LEU A 101 2.67 1.01 -4.68
CA LEU A 101 3.46 -0.21 -4.67
C LEU A 101 3.03 -1.16 -3.55
N ILE A 102 2.84 -0.65 -2.34
CA ILE A 102 2.40 -1.42 -1.18
C ILE A 102 1.00 -2.04 -1.42
N LEU A 103 0.05 -1.26 -1.95
CA LEU A 103 -1.29 -1.76 -2.26
C LEU A 103 -1.24 -2.85 -3.34
N LYS A 104 -0.44 -2.64 -4.39
CA LYS A 104 -0.22 -3.63 -5.46
C LYS A 104 0.32 -4.94 -4.93
N ARG A 105 1.39 -4.93 -4.13
CA ARG A 105 2.01 -6.15 -3.59
C ARG A 105 1.05 -6.89 -2.65
N THR A 106 0.33 -6.15 -1.82
CA THR A 106 -0.65 -6.74 -0.89
C THR A 106 -1.79 -7.42 -1.63
N TRP A 107 -2.35 -6.76 -2.65
CA TRP A 107 -3.38 -7.36 -3.49
C TRP A 107 -2.89 -8.60 -4.23
N GLN A 108 -1.69 -8.57 -4.81
CA GLN A 108 -1.09 -9.74 -5.47
C GLN A 108 -1.02 -10.95 -4.52
N LYS A 109 -0.59 -10.71 -3.28
CA LYS A 109 -0.50 -11.75 -2.23
C LYS A 109 -1.87 -12.33 -1.87
N ILE A 110 -2.91 -11.50 -1.76
CA ILE A 110 -4.28 -11.96 -1.52
C ILE A 110 -4.84 -12.70 -2.73
N ASN A 111 -4.62 -12.19 -3.94
CA ASN A 111 -5.13 -12.80 -5.16
C ASN A 111 -4.56 -14.21 -5.37
N ILE A 112 -3.25 -14.42 -5.15
CA ILE A 112 -2.61 -15.74 -5.21
C ILE A 112 -3.31 -16.73 -4.27
N ARG A 113 -3.59 -16.33 -3.02
CA ARG A 113 -4.29 -17.16 -2.02
C ARG A 113 -5.72 -17.51 -2.45
N LEU A 114 -6.41 -16.63 -3.15
CA LEU A 114 -7.78 -16.84 -3.62
C LEU A 114 -7.84 -17.71 -4.88
N SER A 115 -6.82 -17.61 -5.74
CA SER A 115 -6.74 -18.37 -6.99
C SER A 115 -6.35 -19.85 -6.81
N GLY A 116 -6.11 -20.31 -5.58
CA GLY A 116 -5.87 -21.72 -5.27
C GLY A 116 -4.55 -22.29 -5.83
N PHE A 117 -3.56 -21.44 -6.08
CA PHE A 117 -2.18 -21.86 -6.39
C PHE A 117 -1.36 -22.01 -5.10
#